data_AF-A0A962KFK6-F1
#
_entry.id   AF-A0A962KFK6-F1
#
_cell.length_a   1.000
_cell.length_b   1.000
_cell.length_c   1.000
_cell.angle_alpha   90.00
_cell.angle_beta   90.00
_cell.angle_gamma   90.00
#
_symmetry.space_group_name_H-M   'P 1'
#
loop_
_entity.id
_entity.type
_entity.pdbx_description
1 polymer ?
#
loop_
_entity_poly.entity_id
_entity_poly.type
_entity_poly.pdbx_seq_one_letter_code
_entity_poly.pdbx_strand_id
1 'polypeptide(L)'
;MYVTAEHLRDQVIRPTLEYLGAWTPAGESFLLDVAIDAPDLGLFSARTDGLGLFHITAAQHRDLWDRYLAFHPDMASRVRGLASQRAFLRDPDGELQTNLSYCTAVAWLLYQRAGLATKPGRAAEAATA
;
A
#
# COMPACT_ATOMS: atom_id res chain seq x y z
N MET A 1 -23.98 -5.72 3.29
CA MET A 1 -22.89 -6.13 2.38
C MET A 1 -21.66 -6.33 3.26
N TYR A 2 -21.11 -7.53 3.31
CA TYR A 2 -19.89 -7.81 4.07
C TYR A 2 -18.71 -7.77 3.11
N VAL A 3 -17.60 -7.18 3.53
CA VAL A 3 -16.33 -7.24 2.81
C VAL A 3 -15.64 -8.53 3.25
N THR A 4 -15.51 -9.50 2.35
CA THR A 4 -14.75 -10.74 2.62
C THR A 4 -13.28 -10.56 2.24
N ALA A 5 -12.42 -11.46 2.71
CA ALA A 5 -11.02 -11.50 2.31
C ALA A 5 -10.86 -11.64 0.79
N GLU A 6 -11.65 -12.52 0.15
CA GLU A 6 -11.62 -12.71 -1.29
C GLU A 6 -12.07 -11.45 -2.02
N HIS A 7 -13.12 -10.78 -1.54
CA HIS A 7 -13.56 -9.51 -2.11
C HIS A 7 -12.48 -8.45 -2.00
N LEU A 8 -11.86 -8.29 -0.83
CA LEU A 8 -10.77 -7.35 -0.62
C LEU A 8 -9.58 -7.64 -1.54
N ARG A 9 -9.19 -8.91 -1.65
CA ARG A 9 -8.12 -9.36 -2.55
C ARG A 9 -8.45 -9.03 -4.00
N ASP A 10 -9.59 -9.50 -4.49
CA ASP A 10 -9.91 -9.52 -5.92
C ASP A 10 -10.45 -8.19 -6.45
N GLN A 11 -11.04 -7.34 -5.59
CA GLN A 11 -11.65 -6.07 -5.99
C GLN A 11 -10.90 -4.83 -5.53
N VAL A 12 -9.97 -4.96 -4.57
CA VAL A 12 -9.20 -3.83 -4.06
C VAL A 12 -7.71 -4.06 -4.24
N ILE A 13 -7.14 -5.11 -3.63
CA ILE A 13 -5.69 -5.31 -3.56
C ILE A 13 -5.11 -5.59 -4.94
N ARG A 14 -5.61 -6.63 -5.62
CA ARG A 14 -5.14 -7.01 -6.96
C ARG A 14 -5.25 -5.86 -7.96
N PRO A 15 -6.44 -5.23 -8.16
CA PRO A 15 -6.56 -4.17 -9.16
C PRO A 15 -5.69 -2.96 -8.85
N THR A 16 -5.49 -2.62 -7.57
CA THR A 16 -4.60 -1.51 -7.18
C THR A 16 -3.15 -1.82 -7.52
N LEU A 17 -2.66 -3.02 -7.19
CA LEU A 17 -1.28 -3.41 -7.52
C LEU A 17 -1.05 -3.51 -9.03
N GLU A 18 -2.04 -4.01 -9.78
CA GLU A 18 -2.01 -4.03 -11.25
C GLU A 18 -1.95 -2.62 -11.83
N TYR A 19 -2.77 -1.70 -11.32
CA TYR A 19 -2.75 -0.28 -11.72
C TYR A 19 -1.39 0.37 -11.47
N LEU A 20 -0.73 0.04 -10.37
CA LEU A 20 0.63 0.52 -10.08
C LEU A 20 1.71 -0.17 -10.93
N GLY A 21 1.38 -1.24 -11.67
CA GLY A 21 2.32 -2.04 -12.44
C GLY A 21 3.26 -2.86 -11.54
N ALA A 22 2.80 -3.20 -10.34
CA ALA A 22 3.60 -3.81 -9.28
C ALA A 22 3.02 -5.13 -8.73
N TRP A 23 1.97 -5.65 -9.38
CA TRP A 23 1.33 -6.88 -8.94
C TRP A 23 2.29 -8.07 -8.95
N THR A 24 2.29 -8.79 -7.83
CA THR A 24 2.90 -10.10 -7.67
C THR A 24 2.02 -10.91 -6.74
N PRO A 25 1.97 -12.26 -6.88
CA PRO A 25 1.23 -13.11 -5.95
C PRO A 25 1.68 -12.90 -4.49
N ALA A 26 2.98 -12.72 -4.26
CA ALA A 26 3.54 -12.50 -2.93
C ALA A 26 3.09 -11.16 -2.32
N GLY A 27 3.11 -10.08 -3.10
CA GLY A 27 2.65 -8.76 -2.64
C GLY A 27 1.16 -8.71 -2.36
N GLU A 28 0.35 -9.37 -3.18
CA GLU A 28 -1.09 -9.52 -2.97
C GLU A 28 -1.40 -10.26 -1.67
N SER A 29 -0.82 -11.45 -1.48
CA SER A 29 -1.03 -12.24 -0.25
C SER A 29 -0.55 -11.49 0.99
N PHE A 30 0.63 -10.88 0.94
CA PHE A 30 1.15 -10.12 2.07
C PHE A 30 0.22 -8.97 2.48
N LEU A 31 -0.28 -8.18 1.53
CA LEU A 31 -1.22 -7.10 1.85
C LEU A 31 -2.55 -7.64 2.36
N LEU A 32 -3.04 -8.76 1.82
CA LEU A 32 -4.25 -9.39 2.34
C LEU A 32 -4.06 -9.85 3.79
N ASP A 33 -2.94 -10.47 4.11
CA ASP A 33 -2.60 -10.93 5.44
C ASP A 33 -2.53 -9.75 6.42
N VAL A 34 -1.82 -8.66 6.06
CA VAL A 34 -1.75 -7.45 6.90
C VAL A 34 -3.13 -6.81 7.12
N ALA A 35 -4.01 -6.85 6.12
CA ALA A 35 -5.35 -6.28 6.21
C ALA A 35 -6.30 -7.10 7.11
N ILE A 36 -6.06 -8.40 7.24
CA ILE A 36 -6.86 -9.32 8.08
C ILE A 36 -6.28 -9.42 9.49
N ASP A 37 -4.95 -9.51 9.58
CA ASP A 37 -4.18 -9.74 10.80
C ASP A 37 -2.90 -8.89 10.77
N ALA A 38 -3.01 -7.69 11.34
CA ALA A 38 -1.92 -6.74 11.40
C ALA A 38 -0.82 -7.24 12.36
N PRO A 39 0.43 -7.45 11.89
CA PRO A 39 1.47 -8.07 12.71
C PRO A 39 1.89 -7.16 13.87
N ASP A 40 1.91 -7.68 15.11
CA ASP A 40 2.24 -6.92 16.32
C ASP A 40 3.59 -6.17 16.30
N LEU A 41 4.52 -6.56 15.41
CA LEU A 41 5.82 -5.92 15.24
C LEU A 41 6.01 -5.41 13.80
N GLY A 42 6.30 -4.12 13.66
CA GLY A 42 6.78 -3.55 12.40
C GLY A 42 5.94 -2.38 11.87
N LEU A 43 5.97 -2.21 10.54
CA LEU A 43 5.42 -1.07 9.81
C LEU A 43 3.90 -0.90 9.95
N PHE A 44 3.18 -2.02 10.04
CA PHE A 44 1.71 -2.08 10.10
C PHE A 44 1.20 -2.67 11.40
N SER A 45 1.99 -2.56 12.47
CA SER A 45 1.56 -3.00 13.81
C SER A 45 0.25 -2.34 14.20
N ALA A 46 -0.60 -3.09 14.92
CA ALA A 46 -1.88 -2.63 15.45
C ALA A 46 -1.66 -1.53 16.49
N ARG A 47 -1.37 -0.32 16.01
CA ARG A 47 -1.17 0.88 16.82
C ARG A 47 -2.50 1.62 16.93
N THR A 48 -2.71 2.26 18.08
CA THR A 48 -3.92 3.06 18.36
C THR A 48 -4.03 4.31 17.49
N ASP A 49 -2.95 4.73 16.80
CA ASP A 49 -2.88 5.91 15.95
C ASP A 49 -2.83 5.61 14.44
N GLY A 50 -2.88 4.33 14.06
CA GLY A 50 -2.89 3.91 12.66
C GLY A 50 -4.24 4.17 11.98
N LEU A 51 -4.21 4.65 10.74
CA LEU A 51 -5.40 4.97 9.95
C LEU A 51 -5.71 3.86 8.93
N GLY A 52 -7.00 3.57 8.79
CA GLY A 52 -7.52 2.69 7.75
C GLY A 52 -7.12 1.23 7.91
N LEU A 53 -7.28 0.49 6.80
CA LEU A 53 -7.15 -0.96 6.76
C LEU A 53 -5.76 -1.48 7.14
N PHE A 54 -4.71 -0.72 6.86
CA PHE A 54 -3.32 -1.12 7.08
C PHE A 54 -2.67 -0.41 8.28
N HIS A 55 -3.45 0.22 9.15
CA HIS A 55 -2.95 0.95 10.33
C HIS A 55 -1.81 1.94 10.02
N ILE A 56 -1.91 2.67 8.91
CA ILE A 56 -0.87 3.61 8.47
C ILE A 56 -0.98 4.91 9.26
N THR A 57 0.09 5.30 9.92
CA THR A 57 0.13 6.58 10.66
C THR A 57 0.26 7.77 9.71
N ALA A 58 -0.28 8.92 10.10
CA ALA A 58 -0.11 10.18 9.37
C ALA A 58 1.37 10.57 9.18
N ALA A 59 2.26 10.14 10.07
CA ALA A 59 3.70 10.34 9.94
C ALA A 59 4.30 9.52 8.79
N GLN A 60 3.95 8.22 8.69
CA GLN A 60 4.39 7.36 7.58
C GLN A 60 3.85 7.85 6.24
N HIS A 61 2.60 8.29 6.21
CA HIS A 61 1.97 8.79 5.00
C HIS A 61 2.65 10.07 4.49
N ARG A 62 2.86 11.07 5.36
CA ARG A 62 3.61 12.29 5.00
C ARG A 62 5.05 11.98 4.60
N ASP A 63 5.73 11.10 5.34
CA ASP A 63 7.09 10.70 5.02
C ASP A 63 7.19 10.02 3.64
N LEU A 64 6.22 9.18 3.28
CA LEU A 64 6.15 8.59 1.95
C LEU A 64 6.02 9.67 0.86
N TRP A 65 5.15 10.66 1.06
CA TRP A 65 4.99 11.75 0.10
C TRP A 65 6.26 12.59 -0.03
N ASP A 66 6.78 13.07 1.09
CA ASP A 66 7.87 14.05 1.13
C ASP A 66 9.22 13.43 0.75
N ARG A 67 9.47 12.18 1.17
CA ARG A 67 10.79 11.55 1.02
C ARG A 67 10.90 10.53 -0.10
N TYR A 68 9.77 10.02 -0.62
CA TYR A 68 9.78 9.04 -1.69
C TYR A 68 9.06 9.55 -2.94
N LEU A 69 7.77 9.89 -2.84
CA LEU A 69 6.97 10.28 -4.01
C LEU A 69 7.42 11.61 -4.62
N ALA A 70 7.91 12.56 -3.81
CA ALA A 70 8.51 13.81 -4.30
C ALA A 70 9.65 13.58 -5.31
N PHE A 71 10.33 12.43 -5.25
CA PHE A 71 11.43 12.06 -6.15
C PHE A 71 11.02 11.04 -7.22
N HIS A 72 9.77 10.59 -7.25
CA HIS A 72 9.23 9.63 -8.21
C HIS A 72 7.93 10.16 -8.82
N PRO A 73 7.99 11.19 -9.69
CA PRO A 73 6.82 11.97 -10.12
C PRO A 73 5.76 11.12 -10.85
N ASP A 74 6.16 10.13 -11.64
CA ASP A 74 5.20 9.23 -12.31
C ASP A 74 4.41 8.39 -11.31
N MET A 75 5.08 7.86 -10.28
CA MET A 75 4.44 7.11 -9.20
C MET A 75 3.55 8.03 -8.36
N ALA A 76 4.04 9.23 -8.03
CA ALA A 76 3.28 10.25 -7.31
C ALA A 76 1.99 10.61 -8.03
N SER A 77 2.05 10.78 -9.36
CA SER A 77 0.88 11.05 -10.20
C SER A 77 -0.13 9.90 -10.15
N ARG A 78 0.32 8.64 -10.31
CA ARG A 78 -0.56 7.46 -10.22
C ARG A 78 -1.24 7.36 -8.85
N VAL A 79 -0.48 7.46 -7.77
CA VAL A 79 -1.02 7.40 -6.40
C VAL A 79 -1.97 8.57 -6.14
N ARG A 80 -1.62 9.79 -6.59
CA ARG A 80 -2.50 10.96 -6.46
C ARG A 80 -3.80 10.80 -7.26
N GLY A 81 -3.73 10.12 -8.40
CA GLY A 81 -4.88 9.83 -9.27
C GLY A 81 -5.90 8.87 -8.64
N LEU A 82 -5.48 8.05 -7.67
CA LEU A 82 -6.37 7.21 -6.87
C LEU A 82 -7.12 8.00 -5.79
N ALA A 83 -6.49 9.04 -5.24
CA ALA A 83 -7.09 9.88 -4.20
C ALA A 83 -8.17 10.81 -4.76
N SER A 84 -9.14 11.19 -3.93
CA SER A 84 -10.14 12.18 -4.35
C SER A 84 -9.49 13.51 -4.70
N GLN A 85 -10.14 14.27 -5.58
CA GLN A 85 -9.61 15.56 -6.02
C GLN A 85 -9.70 16.61 -4.90
N ARG A 86 -10.85 16.71 -4.20
CA ARG A 86 -11.13 17.79 -3.23
C ARG A 86 -10.84 17.40 -1.79
N ALA A 87 -11.16 16.18 -1.36
CA ALA A 87 -10.99 15.80 0.04
C ALA A 87 -9.51 15.66 0.38
N PHE A 88 -8.72 15.02 -0.50
CA PHE A 88 -7.27 14.90 -0.34
C PHE A 88 -6.58 16.25 -0.11
N LEU A 89 -6.99 17.32 -0.79
CA LEU A 89 -6.35 18.64 -0.63
C LEU A 89 -6.64 19.30 0.73
N ARG A 90 -7.71 18.88 1.40
CA ARG A 90 -8.10 19.40 2.73
C ARG A 90 -7.58 18.52 3.86
N ASP A 91 -7.65 17.22 3.65
CA ASP A 91 -7.24 16.19 4.60
C ASP A 91 -6.69 14.97 3.82
N PRO A 92 -5.39 14.97 3.50
CA PRO A 92 -4.75 13.87 2.77
C PRO A 92 -4.83 12.55 3.54
N ASP A 93 -4.67 12.59 4.87
CA ASP A 93 -4.63 11.41 5.74
C ASP A 93 -6.01 10.71 5.81
N GLY A 94 -7.10 11.47 5.67
CA GLY A 94 -8.46 10.93 5.59
C GLY A 94 -8.65 9.87 4.48
N GLU A 95 -7.89 9.95 3.40
CA GLU A 95 -7.98 9.01 2.28
C GLU A 95 -7.52 7.60 2.65
N LEU A 96 -6.64 7.47 3.64
CA LEU A 96 -6.24 6.17 4.19
C LEU A 96 -7.43 5.44 4.82
N GLN A 97 -8.42 6.17 5.34
CA GLN A 97 -9.60 5.60 5.99
C GLN A 97 -10.73 5.33 5.01
N THR A 98 -10.94 6.23 4.04
CA THR A 98 -12.15 6.22 3.21
C THR A 98 -11.94 5.65 1.82
N ASN A 99 -10.70 5.48 1.37
CA ASN A 99 -10.37 5.07 0.02
C ASN A 99 -9.45 3.85 0.04
N LEU A 100 -10.06 2.65 -0.07
CA LEU A 100 -9.34 1.38 0.07
C LEU A 100 -8.24 1.21 -0.99
N SER A 101 -8.46 1.64 -2.24
CA SER A 101 -7.43 1.60 -3.28
C SER A 101 -6.28 2.54 -2.97
N TYR A 102 -6.56 3.75 -2.52
CA TYR A 102 -5.51 4.69 -2.09
C TYR A 102 -4.71 4.14 -0.90
N CYS A 103 -5.39 3.68 0.14
CA CYS A 103 -4.78 3.09 1.33
C CYS A 103 -3.89 1.88 0.97
N THR A 104 -4.36 1.03 0.07
CA THR A 104 -3.60 -0.12 -0.46
C THR A 104 -2.36 0.34 -1.22
N ALA A 105 -2.46 1.38 -2.06
CA ALA A 105 -1.31 1.91 -2.78
C ALA A 105 -0.24 2.46 -1.83
N VAL A 106 -0.64 3.19 -0.78
CA VAL A 106 0.28 3.69 0.24
C VAL A 106 0.92 2.53 1.00
N ALA A 107 0.14 1.52 1.42
CA ALA A 107 0.65 0.33 2.10
C ALA A 107 1.71 -0.40 1.25
N TRP A 108 1.40 -0.64 -0.03
CA TRP A 108 2.33 -1.27 -0.96
C TRP A 108 3.66 -0.51 -1.07
N LEU A 109 3.61 0.81 -1.18
CA LEU A 109 4.82 1.61 -1.34
C LEU A 109 5.67 1.67 -0.06
N LEU A 110 5.04 1.69 1.11
CA LEU A 110 5.77 1.59 2.38
C LEU A 110 6.45 0.22 2.50
N TYR A 111 5.76 -0.86 2.14
CA TYR A 111 6.31 -2.22 2.10
C TYR A 111 7.48 -2.35 1.11
N GLN A 112 7.33 -1.80 -0.10
CA GLN A 112 8.38 -1.77 -1.11
C GLN A 112 9.61 -0.98 -0.63
N ARG A 113 9.40 0.19 -0.03
CA ARG A 113 10.48 1.05 0.47
C ARG A 113 11.24 0.43 1.64
N ALA A 114 10.57 -0.37 2.47
CA ALA A 114 11.22 -1.13 3.54
C ALA A 114 12.15 -2.25 3.01
N GLY A 115 12.18 -2.48 1.69
CA GLY A 115 12.99 -3.54 1.07
C GLY A 115 12.38 -4.93 1.24
N LEU A 116 11.14 -5.01 1.72
CA LEU A 116 10.45 -6.26 2.00
C LEU A 116 9.74 -6.80 0.75
N ALA A 117 9.44 -5.95 -0.23
CA ALA A 117 8.92 -6.40 -1.53
C ALA A 117 10.01 -7.13 -2.31
N THR A 118 9.83 -8.44 -2.50
CA THR A 118 10.66 -9.23 -3.42
C THR A 118 10.44 -8.75 -4.85
N LYS A 119 11.49 -8.15 -5.44
CA LYS A 119 11.48 -7.81 -6.88
C LYS A 119 11.25 -9.09 -7.69
N PRO A 120 10.26 -9.14 -8.61
CA PRO A 120 10.21 -10.19 -9.61
C PRO A 120 11.40 -9.97 -10.56
N GLY A 121 12.51 -10.66 -10.31
CA GLY A 121 13.71 -10.55 -11.14
C GLY A 121 15.00 -11.09 -10.54
N ARG A 122 15.12 -11.21 -9.20
CA ARG A 122 16.40 -11.67 -8.60
C ARG A 122 16.45 -13.16 -8.23
N ALA A 123 15.32 -13.87 -8.26
CA ALA A 123 15.28 -15.31 -8.02
C ALA A 123 15.73 -16.15 -9.23
N ALA A 124 15.79 -15.58 -10.44
CA ALA A 124 16.23 -16.30 -11.64
C ALA A 124 17.77 -16.32 -11.82
N GLU A 125 18.50 -15.32 -11.29
CA GLU A 125 19.97 -15.26 -11.41
C GLU A 125 20.70 -16.01 -10.29
N ALA A 126 20.04 -16.32 -9.17
CA ALA A 126 20.66 -17.05 -8.06
C ALA A 126 20.65 -18.58 -8.23
N ALA A 127 19.98 -19.11 -9.27
CA ALA A 127 19.92 -20.55 -9.58
C ALA A 127 20.93 -20.97 -10.66
N THR A 128 21.84 -20.09 -11.09
CA THR A 128 22.85 -20.34 -12.12
C THR A 128 24.28 -19.92 -11.70
N ALA A 129 24.56 -19.90 -10.40
CA ALA A 129 25.92 -19.73 -9.87
C ALA A 129 26.34 -20.94 -9.04
#